data_AF-A0A7U7L9Z7-F1
#
_entry.id   AF-A0A7U7L9Z7-F1
#
_cell.length_a   1.000
_cell.length_b   1.000
_cell.length_c   1.000
_cell.angle_alpha   90.00
_cell.angle_beta   90.00
_cell.angle_gamma   90.00
#
_symmetry.space_group_name_H-M   'P 1'
#
loop_
_entity.id
_entity.type
_entity.pdbx_description
1 polymer ?
#
loop_
_entity_poly.entity_id
_entity_poly.type
_entity_poly.pdbx_seq_one_letter_code
_entity_poly.pdbx_strand_id
1 'polypeptide(L)'
;ALLRRGEPLEASVQRENVNLAAQIIARLTQQWRVVLVHGNGPQVGLLALQNSAYEEVSPYPLDILGAESQGMIGYMLQQALK
;
A
#
# COMPACT_ATOMS: atom_id res chain seq x y z
N ALA A 1 8.85 2.53 2.32
CA ALA A 1 7.52 1.86 2.37
C ALA A 1 6.47 2.92 2.64
N LEU A 2 5.27 2.79 2.07
CA LEU A 2 4.17 3.77 2.24
C LEU A 2 3.54 3.75 3.63
N LEU A 3 3.89 2.75 4.43
CA LEU A 3 3.58 2.68 5.85
C LEU A 3 4.89 2.25 6.52
N ARG A 4 5.32 3.00 7.54
CA ARG A 4 6.62 2.81 8.20
C ARG A 4 6.47 1.85 9.38
N ARG A 5 7.56 1.18 9.73
CA ARG A 5 7.56 0.27 10.88
C ARG A 5 7.20 1.06 12.14
N GLY A 6 6.20 0.57 12.89
CA GLY A 6 5.73 1.19 14.12
C GLY A 6 4.62 2.23 13.95
N GLU A 7 4.24 2.57 12.73
CA GLU A 7 3.04 3.38 12.48
C GLU A 7 1.77 2.53 12.65
N PRO A 8 0.65 3.12 13.11
CA PRO A 8 -0.65 2.47 13.08
C PRO A 8 -1.00 1.99 11.67
N LEU A 9 -1.52 0.77 11.57
CA LEU A 9 -1.94 0.14 10.32
C LEU A 9 -3.32 0.68 9.87
N GLU A 10 -3.45 2.00 9.81
CA GLU A 10 -4.69 2.70 9.48
C GLU A 10 -4.66 3.29 8.07
N ALA A 11 -5.82 3.28 7.40
CA ALA A 11 -5.94 3.79 6.04
C ALA A 11 -5.63 5.30 5.92
N SER A 12 -5.95 6.08 6.96
CA SER A 12 -5.64 7.51 7.07
C SER A 12 -4.14 7.77 7.07
N VAL A 13 -3.40 7.08 7.94
CA VAL A 13 -1.93 7.18 8.04
C VAL A 13 -1.28 6.78 6.72
N GLN A 14 -1.74 5.70 6.09
CA GLN A 14 -1.24 5.29 4.78
C GLN A 14 -1.51 6.36 3.70
N ARG A 15 -2.69 7.00 3.74
CA ARG A 15 -3.04 8.08 2.81
C ARG A 15 -2.13 9.29 2.96
N GLU A 16 -1.85 9.71 4.18
CA GLU A 16 -0.95 10.84 4.46
C GLU A 16 0.46 10.58 3.92
N ASN A 17 1.00 9.39 4.20
CA ASN A 17 2.30 8.97 3.68
C ASN A 17 2.33 8.91 2.14
N VAL A 18 1.26 8.42 1.51
CA VAL A 18 1.11 8.39 0.06
C VAL A 18 1.08 9.81 -0.52
N ASN A 19 0.33 10.73 0.10
CA ASN A 19 0.24 12.12 -0.35
C ASN A 19 1.61 12.83 -0.28
N LEU A 20 2.37 12.60 0.79
CA LEU A 20 3.73 13.14 0.93
C LEU A 20 4.65 12.59 -0.18
N ALA A 21 4.59 11.28 -0.44
CA ALA A 21 5.38 10.67 -1.51
C ALA A 21 4.98 11.22 -2.89
N ALA A 22 3.68 11.41 -3.15
CA ALA A 22 3.15 11.93 -4.40
C ALA A 22 3.69 13.33 -4.73
N GLN A 23 3.82 14.23 -3.74
CA GLN A 23 4.41 15.56 -3.94
C GLN A 23 5.88 15.51 -4.39
N ILE A 24 6.64 14.53 -3.90
CA ILE A 24 8.03 14.34 -4.32
C ILE A 24 8.07 13.76 -5.74
N ILE A 25 7.25 12.75 -6.01
CA ILE A 25 7.16 12.11 -7.33
C ILE A 25 6.75 13.13 -8.41
N ALA A 26 5.75 13.97 -8.14
CA ALA A 26 5.26 15.00 -9.06
C ALA A 26 6.36 16.00 -9.47
N ARG A 27 7.30 16.31 -8.57
CA ARG A 27 8.46 17.16 -8.91
C ARG A 27 9.46 16.42 -9.79
N LEU A 28 9.71 15.14 -9.53
CA LEU A 28 10.62 14.33 -10.34
C LEU A 28 10.10 14.15 -11.77
N THR A 29 8.79 14.01 -11.95
CA THR A 29 8.17 13.85 -13.28
C THR A 29 8.29 15.08 -14.17
N GLN A 30 8.64 16.26 -13.63
CA GLN A 30 8.88 17.45 -14.44
C GLN A 30 10.14 17.34 -15.31
N GLN A 31 11.10 16.50 -14.93
CA GLN A 31 12.38 16.37 -15.61
C GLN A 31 12.66 14.94 -16.10
N TRP A 32 12.03 13.94 -15.47
CA TRP A 32 12.35 12.54 -15.70
C TRP A 32 11.10 11.73 -16.04
N ARG A 33 11.28 10.68 -16.86
CA ARG A 33 10.28 9.60 -16.95
C ARG A 33 10.43 8.69 -15.75
N VAL A 34 9.43 8.70 -14.88
CA VAL A 34 9.46 7.96 -13.60
C VAL A 34 8.72 6.63 -13.75
N VAL A 35 9.35 5.54 -13.31
CA VAL A 35 8.70 4.26 -13.04
C VAL A 35 8.63 4.10 -11.52
N LEU A 36 7.41 3.90 -11.00
CA LEU A 36 7.18 3.75 -9.58
C LEU A 36 7.05 2.28 -9.20
N VAL A 37 7.78 1.87 -8.18
CA VAL A 37 7.65 0.56 -7.51
C VAL A 37 7.43 0.79 -6.01
N HIS A 38 6.83 -0.18 -5.33
CA HIS A 38 6.63 -0.10 -3.88
C HIS A 38 6.78 -1.46 -3.21
N GLY A 39 7.12 -1.44 -1.92
CA GLY A 39 6.94 -2.59 -1.03
C GLY A 39 5.52 -2.64 -0.46
N ASN A 40 5.11 -3.80 0.02
CA ASN A 40 3.77 -4.05 0.56
C ASN A 40 3.78 -4.77 1.93
N GLY A 41 4.94 -4.95 2.57
CA GLY A 41 5.10 -5.78 3.78
C GLY A 41 4.10 -5.49 4.90
N PRO A 42 3.97 -4.24 5.38
CA PRO A 42 2.97 -3.89 6.40
C PRO A 42 1.52 -4.18 5.95
N GLN A 43 1.20 -3.91 4.69
CA GLN A 43 -0.15 -4.05 4.13
C GLN A 43 -0.54 -5.52 4.00
N VAL A 44 0.32 -6.34 3.38
CA VAL A 44 0.07 -7.78 3.25
C VAL A 44 0.09 -8.47 4.62
N GLY A 45 0.89 -7.96 5.57
CA GLY A 45 0.87 -8.42 6.96
C GLY A 45 -0.46 -8.14 7.65
N LEU A 46 -1.03 -6.94 7.49
CA LEU A 46 -2.37 -6.64 8.02
C LEU A 46 -3.44 -7.54 7.40
N LEU A 47 -3.43 -7.70 6.07
CA LEU A 47 -4.36 -8.59 5.36
C LEU A 47 -4.23 -10.03 5.85
N ALA A 48 -3.01 -10.52 6.10
CA ALA A 48 -2.79 -11.87 6.65
C ALA A 48 -3.37 -12.02 8.06
N LEU A 49 -3.22 -11.01 8.93
CA LEU A 49 -3.83 -11.00 10.26
C LEU A 49 -5.37 -11.02 10.17
N GLN A 50 -5.95 -10.19 9.30
CA GLN A 50 -7.40 -10.14 9.07
C GLN A 50 -7.93 -11.46 8.52
N ASN A 51 -7.25 -12.02 7.51
CA ASN A 51 -7.56 -13.31 6.90
C ASN A 51 -7.44 -14.48 7.89
N SER A 52 -6.56 -14.38 8.89
CA SER A 52 -6.44 -15.40 9.95
C SER A 52 -7.47 -15.25 11.06
N ALA A 53 -8.05 -14.06 11.23
CA ALA A 53 -9.06 -13.78 12.26
C ALA A 53 -10.49 -14.16 11.81
N TYR A 54 -10.70 -14.41 10.51
CA TYR A 54 -11.98 -14.84 9.96
C TYR A 54 -12.04 -16.36 9.85
N GLU A 55 -12.81 -17.01 10.73
CA GLU A 55 -12.78 -18.46 10.92
C GLU A 55 -13.81 -19.24 10.08
N GLU A 56 -14.74 -18.57 9.39
CA GLU A 56 -15.82 -19.24 8.64
C GLU A 56 -15.33 -19.95 7.36
N VAL A 57 -14.16 -19.58 6.83
CA VAL A 57 -13.57 -20.16 5.62
C VAL A 57 -12.06 -20.36 5.77
N SER A 58 -11.49 -21.20 4.90
CA SER A 58 -10.04 -21.35 4.85
C SER A 58 -9.35 -20.04 4.44
N PRO A 59 -8.23 -19.68 5.08
CA PRO A 59 -7.47 -18.48 4.74
C PRO A 59 -7.02 -18.49 3.27
N TYR A 60 -7.11 -17.34 2.60
CA TYR A 60 -6.50 -17.18 1.28
C TYR A 60 -4.97 -17.32 1.36
N PRO A 61 -4.32 -17.88 0.32
CA PRO A 61 -2.87 -17.97 0.24
C PRO A 61 -2.21 -16.59 0.10
N LEU A 62 -0.94 -16.50 0.51
CA LEU A 62 -0.22 -15.23 0.65
C LEU A 62 -0.02 -14.48 -0.67
N ASP A 63 0.05 -15.18 -1.80
CA ASP A 63 0.14 -14.59 -3.14
C ASP A 63 -1.13 -13.83 -3.54
N ILE A 64 -2.30 -14.35 -3.18
CA ILE A 64 -3.59 -13.67 -3.38
C ILE A 64 -3.68 -12.42 -2.49
N LEU A 65 -3.30 -12.52 -1.21
CA LEU A 65 -3.21 -11.34 -0.33
C LEU A 65 -2.18 -10.32 -0.85
N GLY A 66 -1.11 -10.83 -1.47
CA GLY A 66 -0.15 -10.05 -2.22
C GLY A 66 -0.84 -9.23 -3.31
N ALA A 67 -1.61 -9.86 -4.18
CA ALA A 67 -2.36 -9.19 -5.24
C ALA A 67 -3.37 -8.16 -4.70
N GLU A 68 -4.09 -8.47 -3.62
CA GLU A 68 -5.00 -7.54 -2.95
C GLU A 68 -4.27 -6.29 -2.45
N SER A 69 -3.11 -6.47 -1.80
CA SER A 69 -2.29 -5.36 -1.33
C SER A 69 -1.76 -4.47 -2.46
N GLN A 70 -1.48 -5.03 -3.64
CA GLN A 70 -1.09 -4.27 -4.83
C GLN A 70 -2.24 -3.38 -5.31
N GLY A 71 -3.46 -3.93 -5.38
CA GLY A 71 -4.65 -3.15 -5.74
C GLY A 71 -4.93 -2.03 -4.73
N MET A 72 -4.86 -2.33 -3.44
CA MET A 72 -5.02 -1.36 -2.35
C MET A 72 -4.02 -0.20 -2.48
N ILE A 73 -2.73 -0.50 -2.61
CA ILE A 73 -1.67 0.51 -2.68
C ILE A 73 -1.76 1.30 -4.00
N GLY A 74 -1.94 0.60 -5.13
CA GLY A 74 -2.07 1.20 -6.45
C GLY A 74 -3.24 2.18 -6.51
N TYR A 75 -4.38 1.82 -5.92
CA TYR A 75 -5.51 2.72 -5.77
C TYR A 75 -5.15 4.02 -5.03
N MET A 76 -4.45 3.92 -3.89
CA MET A 76 -4.09 5.12 -3.12
C MET A 76 -3.11 6.01 -3.88
N LEU A 77 -2.07 5.41 -4.48
CA LEU A 77 -1.09 6.12 -5.29
C LEU A 77 -1.77 6.83 -6.47
N GLN A 78 -2.65 6.15 -7.19
CA GLN A 78 -3.38 6.74 -8.32
C GLN A 78 -4.24 7.93 -7.88
N GLN A 79 -4.93 7.85 -6.73
CA GLN A 79 -5.72 8.98 -6.24
C GLN A 79 -4.85 10.18 -5.87
N ALA A 80 -3.66 9.96 -5.32
CA ALA A 80 -2.77 11.02 -4.86
C ALA A 80 -1.91 11.65 -5.97
N LEU A 81 -1.69 10.94 -7.09
CA LEU A 81 -0.89 11.39 -8.23
C LEU A 81 -1.71 12.03 -9.36
N LYS A 82 -3.03 12.18 -9.19
CA LYS A 82 -3.86 12.98 -10.11
C LYS A 82 -3.38 14.43 -10.13
#